data_AF-A0A7C4Q6S2-F1
#
_entry.id   AF-A0A7C4Q6S2-F1
#
_cell.length_a   1.000
_cell.length_b   1.000
_cell.length_c   1.000
_cell.angle_alpha   90.00
_cell.angle_beta   90.00
_cell.angle_gamma   90.00
#
_symmetry.space_group_name_H-M   'P 1'
#
loop_
_entity.id
_entity.type
_entity.pdbx_description
1 polymer ?
#
loop_
_entity_poly.entity_id
_entity_poly.type
_entity_poly.pdbx_seq_one_letter_code
_entity_poly.pdbx_strand_id
1 'polypeptide(L)'
;MKPATRDEVSLYFRWALVAAIAFSALIAILSPRLAHFVKPEDQGSSWYYWQLAEPTLWSRLSSWGLYLLHQIGTWVLVALMLREGNHPDKVSRLNKIALWGNLAFMFLHLVQTHLFYDGTAQDVPVWSSQWSVIFMLVFIIYLLIPRRGIFLGLNMPLKRKFYLWIRKYHGYYIGWALVYTFWFHPMEGDYGLLTGFFYMFLLFIQLSFAGTRLHVAIGWLTVLELVVGIHGPAIAIQKFLAEQPASAIFRDIWPMFFFGFLAVFVFTGQYGFKLSRSTRALIFAGYAALAVLVYAFRGYNRLFEILFIPVALIGGAALLAVLGNLLSGKDEKIPLRRV
;
A
#
# COMPACT_ATOMS: atom_id res chain seq x y z
N MET A 1 25.50 5.10 36.56
CA MET A 1 24.33 5.11 35.65
C MET A 1 24.77 4.52 34.31
N LYS A 2 24.15 3.43 33.84
CA LYS A 2 24.34 3.00 32.45
C LYS A 2 23.77 4.12 31.56
N PRO A 3 24.51 4.64 30.56
CA PRO A 3 23.96 5.65 29.66
C PRO A 3 22.69 5.10 29.01
N ALA A 4 21.65 5.92 28.94
CA ALA A 4 20.41 5.56 28.26
C ALA A 4 20.75 5.14 26.83
N THR A 5 20.61 3.86 26.53
CA THR A 5 20.81 3.33 25.18
C THR A 5 19.84 4.06 24.27
N ARG A 6 20.36 4.82 23.28
CA ARG A 6 19.52 5.53 22.30
C ARG A 6 18.50 4.55 21.70
N ASP A 7 17.24 4.94 21.66
CA ASP A 7 16.16 4.18 21.03
C ASP A 7 16.42 4.08 19.51
N GLU A 8 17.14 3.02 19.14
CA GLU A 8 17.62 2.79 17.78
C GLU A 8 16.46 2.68 16.79
N VAL A 9 15.36 2.04 17.20
CA VAL A 9 14.16 1.88 16.38
C VAL A 9 13.58 3.24 16.00
N SER A 10 13.40 4.14 16.97
CA SER A 10 12.92 5.50 16.70
C SER A 10 13.89 6.31 15.84
N LEU A 11 15.20 6.16 16.07
CA LEU A 11 16.23 6.88 15.31
C LEU A 11 16.19 6.51 13.82
N TYR A 12 16.28 5.22 13.51
CA TYR A 12 16.25 4.75 12.12
C TYR A 12 14.90 5.05 11.46
N PHE A 13 13.79 5.01 12.21
CA PHE A 13 12.48 5.32 11.66
C PHE A 13 12.36 6.78 11.24
N ARG A 14 12.80 7.73 12.09
CA ARG A 14 12.83 9.15 11.74
C ARG A 14 13.73 9.42 10.54
N TRP A 15 14.91 8.80 10.51
CA TRP A 15 15.81 8.89 9.37
C TRP A 15 15.14 8.39 8.09
N ALA A 16 14.45 7.25 8.15
CA ALA A 16 13.80 6.67 6.98
C ALA A 16 12.63 7.52 6.48
N LEU A 17 11.87 8.16 7.38
CA LEU A 17 10.84 9.14 7.00
C LEU A 17 11.44 10.36 6.30
N VAL A 18 12.54 10.91 6.83
CA VAL A 18 13.25 12.02 6.18
C VAL A 18 13.77 11.59 4.80
N ALA A 19 14.34 10.39 4.68
CA ALA A 19 14.80 9.85 3.41
C ALA A 19 13.65 9.69 2.40
N ALA A 20 12.48 9.18 2.83
CA ALA A 20 11.30 9.06 1.97
C ALA A 20 10.83 10.44 1.44
N ILE A 21 10.74 11.45 2.31
CA ILE A 21 10.36 12.81 1.93
C ILE A 21 11.39 13.43 0.97
N ALA A 22 12.68 13.34 1.33
CA ALA A 22 13.77 13.90 0.52
C ALA A 22 13.84 13.22 -0.86
N PHE A 23 13.61 11.91 -0.92
CA PHE A 23 13.64 11.17 -2.18
C PHE A 23 12.42 11.48 -3.05
N SER A 24 11.22 11.63 -2.46
CA SER A 24 10.06 12.16 -3.20
C SER A 24 10.33 13.56 -3.76
N ALA A 25 10.92 14.47 -2.98
CA ALA A 25 11.30 15.78 -3.47
C ALA A 25 12.32 15.69 -4.63
N LEU A 26 13.29 14.78 -4.54
CA LEU A 26 14.25 14.52 -5.60
C LEU A 26 13.58 14.07 -6.91
N ILE A 27 12.61 13.15 -6.83
CA ILE A 27 11.83 12.72 -8.00
C ILE A 27 11.14 13.93 -8.64
N ALA A 28 10.44 14.75 -7.83
CA ALA A 28 9.75 15.93 -8.33
C ALA A 28 10.69 16.93 -9.02
N ILE A 29 11.87 17.16 -8.43
CA ILE A 29 12.88 18.09 -8.98
C ILE A 29 13.45 17.58 -10.31
N LEU A 30 13.67 16.27 -10.45
CA LEU A 30 14.27 15.70 -11.65
C LEU A 30 13.24 15.39 -12.75
N SER A 31 11.96 15.23 -12.40
CA SER A 31 10.88 14.86 -13.32
C SER A 31 10.79 15.68 -14.61
N PRO A 32 11.00 17.02 -14.63
CA PRO A 32 10.95 17.78 -15.87
C PRO A 32 11.93 17.29 -16.93
N ARG A 33 13.02 16.62 -16.52
CA ARG A 33 13.98 16.02 -17.45
C ARG A 33 13.42 14.83 -18.20
N LEU A 34 12.32 14.21 -17.75
CA LEU A 34 11.69 13.07 -18.43
C LEU A 34 10.82 13.47 -19.62
N ALA A 35 10.56 14.77 -19.83
CA ALA A 35 9.68 15.27 -20.89
C ALA A 35 10.15 14.94 -22.33
N HIS A 36 11.41 14.53 -22.51
CA HIS A 36 11.94 14.10 -23.80
C HIS A 36 11.50 12.68 -24.20
N PHE A 37 11.00 11.88 -23.25
CA PHE A 37 10.45 10.56 -23.55
C PHE A 37 9.05 10.69 -24.13
N VAL A 38 8.86 10.18 -25.34
CA VAL A 38 7.58 10.24 -26.05
C VAL A 38 6.62 9.19 -25.49
N LYS A 39 5.48 9.65 -25.01
CA LYS A 39 4.39 8.80 -24.52
C LYS A 39 3.40 8.50 -25.65
N PRO A 40 2.87 7.27 -25.72
CA PRO A 40 1.88 6.88 -26.72
C PRO A 40 0.53 7.56 -26.49
N GLU A 41 -0.29 7.60 -27.54
CA GLU A 41 -1.68 8.04 -27.44
C GLU A 41 -2.51 7.10 -26.57
N ASP A 42 -3.53 7.65 -25.92
CA ASP A 42 -4.47 6.92 -25.09
C ASP A 42 -5.29 5.92 -25.93
N GLN A 43 -5.29 4.64 -25.53
CA GLN A 43 -6.00 3.55 -26.21
C GLN A 43 -7.29 3.11 -25.49
N GLY A 44 -7.76 3.86 -24.49
CA GLY A 44 -9.03 3.63 -23.81
C GLY A 44 -8.88 3.04 -22.40
N SER A 45 -9.96 2.50 -21.84
CA SER A 45 -10.10 2.33 -20.38
C SER A 45 -9.06 1.43 -19.68
N SER A 46 -8.48 0.47 -20.41
CA SER A 46 -7.44 -0.44 -19.92
C SER A 46 -6.02 0.03 -20.22
N TRP A 47 -5.87 1.17 -20.88
CA TRP A 47 -4.59 1.74 -21.25
C TRP A 47 -3.82 2.24 -20.03
N TYR A 48 -2.50 2.20 -20.13
CA TYR A 48 -1.60 2.75 -19.14
C TYR A 48 -0.75 3.85 -19.79
N TYR A 49 -1.04 5.09 -19.45
CA TYR A 49 -0.45 6.26 -20.11
C TYR A 49 1.07 6.38 -19.98
N TRP A 50 1.65 5.96 -18.85
CA TRP A 50 3.07 6.13 -18.56
C TRP A 50 3.93 4.98 -19.09
N GLN A 51 3.96 4.84 -20.41
CA GLN A 51 4.75 3.87 -21.17
C GLN A 51 5.56 4.59 -22.24
N LEU A 52 6.66 4.00 -22.72
CA LEU A 52 7.30 4.46 -23.95
C LEU A 52 6.45 4.10 -25.17
N ALA A 53 6.38 5.01 -26.14
CA ALA A 53 5.77 4.72 -27.44
C ALA A 53 6.56 3.63 -28.20
N GLU A 54 7.89 3.67 -28.09
CA GLU A 54 8.82 2.72 -28.73
C GLU A 54 9.73 2.08 -27.67
N PRO A 55 9.27 1.05 -26.94
CA PRO A 55 10.08 0.38 -25.94
C PRO A 55 11.27 -0.35 -26.59
N THR A 56 12.41 -0.33 -25.92
CA THR A 56 13.64 -0.98 -26.40
C THR A 56 13.94 -2.25 -25.61
N LEU A 57 14.86 -3.09 -26.12
CA LEU A 57 15.38 -4.22 -25.36
C LEU A 57 15.92 -3.77 -23.99
N TRP A 58 16.60 -2.62 -23.94
CA TRP A 58 17.22 -2.12 -22.71
C TRP A 58 16.20 -1.54 -21.72
N SER A 59 15.11 -0.93 -22.19
CA SER A 59 14.05 -0.44 -21.30
C SER A 59 13.34 -1.60 -20.59
N ARG A 60 13.07 -2.69 -21.30
CA ARG A 60 12.49 -3.91 -20.72
C ARG A 60 13.48 -4.69 -19.86
N LEU A 61 14.71 -4.90 -20.34
CA LEU A 61 15.72 -5.66 -19.59
C LEU A 61 16.11 -4.96 -18.28
N SER A 62 16.21 -3.62 -18.29
CA SER A 62 16.53 -2.85 -17.08
C SER A 62 15.39 -2.90 -16.06
N SER A 63 14.14 -2.70 -16.47
CA SER A 63 12.97 -2.73 -15.58
C SER A 63 12.75 -4.13 -14.99
N TRP A 64 12.68 -5.18 -15.82
CA TRP A 64 12.50 -6.56 -15.35
C TRP A 64 13.72 -7.10 -14.60
N GLY A 65 14.93 -6.80 -15.06
CA GLY A 65 16.16 -7.26 -14.43
C GLY A 65 16.31 -6.71 -13.01
N LEU A 66 16.08 -5.40 -12.84
CA LEU A 66 16.13 -4.77 -11.51
C LEU A 66 14.94 -5.17 -10.64
N TYR A 67 13.74 -5.35 -11.22
CA TYR A 67 12.60 -5.94 -10.50
C TYR A 67 12.94 -7.32 -9.94
N LEU A 68 13.45 -8.24 -10.78
CA LEU A 68 13.79 -9.61 -10.36
C LEU A 68 14.87 -9.61 -9.27
N LEU A 69 15.91 -8.78 -9.43
CA LEU A 69 16.97 -8.65 -8.43
C LEU A 69 16.42 -8.12 -7.10
N HIS A 70 15.59 -7.08 -7.13
CA HIS A 70 14.94 -6.53 -5.94
C HIS A 70 13.99 -7.54 -5.29
N GLN A 71 13.23 -8.28 -6.10
CA GLN A 71 12.24 -9.25 -5.63
C GLN A 71 12.89 -10.45 -4.94
N ILE A 72 13.89 -11.04 -5.59
CA ILE A 72 14.64 -12.17 -5.05
C ILE A 72 15.36 -11.73 -3.77
N GLY A 73 16.04 -10.58 -3.79
CA GLY A 73 16.68 -10.00 -2.60
C GLY A 73 15.69 -9.83 -1.45
N THR A 74 14.51 -9.29 -1.73
CA THR A 74 13.43 -9.11 -0.74
C THR A 74 12.95 -10.43 -0.16
N TRP A 75 12.71 -11.45 -0.99
CA TRP A 75 12.29 -12.78 -0.50
C TRP A 75 13.36 -13.49 0.32
N VAL A 76 14.64 -13.35 -0.05
CA VAL A 76 15.76 -13.83 0.76
C VAL A 76 15.76 -13.14 2.12
N LEU A 77 15.61 -11.81 2.16
CA LEU A 77 15.52 -11.06 3.42
C LEU A 77 14.31 -11.48 4.27
N VAL A 78 13.14 -11.65 3.66
CA VAL A 78 11.94 -12.17 4.36
C VAL A 78 12.21 -13.55 4.96
N ALA A 79 12.85 -14.45 4.22
CA ALA A 79 13.19 -15.79 4.71
C ALA A 79 14.17 -15.74 5.90
N LEU A 80 15.16 -14.83 5.84
CA LEU A 80 16.13 -14.65 6.91
C LEU A 80 15.51 -13.99 8.16
N MET A 81 14.70 -12.95 7.97
CA MET A 81 13.98 -12.27 9.06
C MET A 81 12.97 -13.19 9.75
N LEU A 82 12.32 -14.09 8.99
CA LEU A 82 11.43 -15.10 9.54
C LEU A 82 12.16 -16.05 10.49
N ARG A 83 13.42 -16.40 10.19
CA ARG A 83 14.28 -17.23 11.05
C ARG A 83 14.80 -16.44 12.25
N GLU A 84 15.11 -15.16 12.07
CA GLU A 84 15.57 -14.26 13.15
C GLU A 84 14.51 -14.05 14.24
N GLY A 85 13.23 -14.01 13.85
CA GLY A 85 12.12 -13.81 14.79
C GLY A 85 11.95 -12.36 15.23
N ASN A 86 11.14 -12.14 16.27
CA ASN A 86 10.81 -10.79 16.74
C ASN A 86 11.89 -10.23 17.66
N HIS A 87 12.18 -8.95 17.50
CA HIS A 87 13.14 -8.18 18.28
C HIS A 87 12.66 -6.74 18.48
N PRO A 88 11.60 -6.54 19.31
CA PRO A 88 10.81 -5.30 19.31
C PRO A 88 11.59 -4.00 19.48
N ASP A 89 12.69 -4.04 20.24
CA ASP A 89 13.40 -2.85 20.74
C ASP A 89 14.77 -2.62 20.09
N LYS A 90 15.12 -3.35 19.02
CA LYS A 90 16.39 -3.18 18.29
C LYS A 90 16.19 -3.20 16.79
N VAL A 91 17.10 -2.56 16.05
CA VAL A 91 17.14 -2.67 14.59
C VAL A 91 18.20 -3.68 14.22
N SER A 92 17.79 -4.87 13.76
CA SER A 92 18.72 -5.95 13.44
C SER A 92 19.59 -5.62 12.23
N ARG A 93 20.64 -6.42 12.03
CA ARG A 93 21.46 -6.32 10.82
C ARG A 93 20.61 -6.55 9.56
N LEU A 94 19.67 -7.49 9.61
CA LEU A 94 18.77 -7.76 8.49
C LEU A 94 17.83 -6.57 8.23
N ASN A 95 17.31 -5.91 9.27
CA ASN A 95 16.51 -4.69 9.10
C ASN A 95 17.29 -3.58 8.41
N LYS A 96 18.55 -3.38 8.80
CA LYS A 96 19.44 -2.40 8.17
C LYS A 96 19.71 -2.76 6.71
N ILE A 97 20.00 -4.03 6.40
CA ILE A 97 20.21 -4.47 5.01
C ILE A 97 18.95 -4.24 4.18
N ALA A 98 17.76 -4.54 4.71
CA ALA A 98 16.51 -4.25 4.01
C ALA A 98 16.29 -2.74 3.81
N LEU A 99 16.56 -1.92 4.82
CA LEU A 99 16.38 -0.47 4.73
C LEU A 99 17.31 0.16 3.69
N TRP A 100 18.61 -0.14 3.77
CA TRP A 100 19.61 0.38 2.85
C TRP A 100 19.49 -0.25 1.45
N GLY A 101 19.12 -1.53 1.37
CA GLY A 101 18.85 -2.20 0.11
C GLY A 101 17.67 -1.59 -0.63
N ASN A 102 16.55 -1.35 0.05
CA ASN A 102 15.40 -0.65 -0.53
C ASN A 102 15.78 0.76 -0.98
N LEU A 103 16.55 1.51 -0.18
CA LEU A 103 17.05 2.82 -0.60
C LEU A 103 17.95 2.74 -1.84
N ALA A 104 18.84 1.75 -1.91
CA ALA A 104 19.66 1.54 -3.11
C ALA A 104 18.79 1.26 -4.35
N PHE A 105 17.75 0.42 -4.22
CA PHE A 105 16.80 0.18 -5.31
C PHE A 105 15.94 1.40 -5.65
N MET A 106 15.66 2.30 -4.69
CA MET A 106 15.04 3.59 -4.98
C MET A 106 15.92 4.41 -5.93
N PHE A 107 17.22 4.55 -5.64
CA PHE A 107 18.17 5.22 -6.52
C PHE A 107 18.34 4.52 -7.87
N LEU A 108 18.45 3.19 -7.87
CA LEU A 108 18.58 2.42 -9.12
C LEU A 108 17.34 2.59 -10.00
N HIS A 109 16.15 2.61 -9.42
CA HIS A 109 14.93 2.84 -10.17
C HIS A 109 14.87 4.27 -10.73
N LEU A 110 15.22 5.28 -9.92
CA LEU A 110 15.33 6.66 -10.42
C LEU A 110 16.29 6.77 -11.62
N VAL A 111 17.48 6.19 -11.50
CA VAL A 111 18.48 6.16 -12.59
C VAL A 111 17.92 5.40 -13.79
N GLN A 112 17.30 4.24 -13.58
CA GLN A 112 16.71 3.45 -14.66
C GLN A 112 15.63 4.26 -15.40
N THR A 113 14.72 4.94 -14.70
CA THR A 113 13.71 5.79 -15.33
C THR A 113 14.35 6.94 -16.10
N HIS A 114 15.40 7.57 -15.59
CA HIS A 114 16.07 8.66 -16.32
C HIS A 114 16.87 8.20 -17.55
N LEU A 115 17.29 6.94 -17.60
CA LEU A 115 18.04 6.38 -18.73
C LEU A 115 17.16 5.68 -19.76
N PHE A 116 16.09 5.01 -19.30
CA PHE A 116 15.30 4.10 -20.12
C PHE A 116 13.78 4.27 -19.97
N TYR A 117 13.34 5.10 -19.02
CA TYR A 117 11.95 5.45 -18.72
C TYR A 117 11.06 4.29 -18.23
N ASP A 118 10.84 3.24 -19.03
CA ASP A 118 9.80 2.23 -18.79
C ASP A 118 9.83 1.56 -17.41
N GLY A 119 8.65 1.16 -16.95
CA GLY A 119 8.46 0.18 -15.89
C GLY A 119 7.91 -1.14 -16.43
N THR A 120 7.69 -2.12 -15.55
CA THR A 120 7.12 -3.43 -15.93
C THR A 120 5.70 -3.33 -16.51
N ALA A 121 5.01 -2.21 -16.30
CA ALA A 121 3.72 -1.91 -16.92
C ALA A 121 3.74 -1.99 -18.45
N GLN A 122 4.91 -1.87 -19.09
CA GLN A 122 5.07 -2.00 -20.55
C GLN A 122 4.63 -3.39 -21.07
N ASP A 123 4.75 -4.43 -20.24
CA ASP A 123 4.55 -5.83 -20.64
C ASP A 123 3.40 -6.53 -19.89
N VAL A 124 2.75 -5.85 -18.94
CA VAL A 124 1.70 -6.46 -18.10
C VAL A 124 0.49 -5.53 -17.93
N PRO A 125 -0.73 -6.08 -17.78
CA PRO A 125 -1.92 -5.25 -17.70
C PRO A 125 -2.00 -4.43 -16.41
N VAL A 126 -2.59 -3.22 -16.45
CA VAL A 126 -2.79 -2.34 -15.27
C VAL A 126 -3.43 -3.04 -14.08
N TRP A 127 -4.41 -3.90 -14.33
CA TRP A 127 -5.13 -4.59 -13.27
C TRP A 127 -4.24 -5.52 -12.45
N SER A 128 -3.14 -6.03 -13.01
CA SER A 128 -2.22 -6.91 -12.27
C SER A 128 -1.61 -6.22 -11.05
N SER A 129 -1.13 -4.98 -11.19
CA SER A 129 -0.64 -4.16 -10.07
C SER A 129 -1.77 -3.85 -9.09
N GLN A 130 -2.94 -3.45 -9.59
CA GLN A 130 -4.10 -3.14 -8.75
C GLN A 130 -4.53 -4.34 -7.87
N TRP A 131 -4.61 -5.55 -8.43
CA TRP A 131 -4.94 -6.75 -7.67
C TRP A 131 -3.88 -7.11 -6.63
N SER A 132 -2.59 -6.91 -6.93
CA SER A 132 -1.51 -7.15 -5.97
C SER A 132 -1.70 -6.34 -4.69
N VAL A 133 -2.10 -5.07 -4.82
CA VAL A 133 -2.38 -4.16 -3.70
C VAL A 133 -3.69 -4.52 -2.99
N ILE A 134 -4.76 -4.84 -3.74
CA ILE A 134 -6.05 -5.25 -3.15
C ILE A 134 -5.86 -6.46 -2.23
N PHE A 135 -5.19 -7.51 -2.68
CA PHE A 135 -4.95 -8.71 -1.87
C PHE A 135 -4.01 -8.44 -0.69
N MET A 136 -3.00 -7.59 -0.87
CA MET A 136 -2.16 -7.13 0.24
C MET A 136 -3.01 -6.47 1.33
N LEU A 137 -3.90 -5.55 0.96
CA LEU A 137 -4.78 -4.86 1.91
C LEU A 137 -5.79 -5.81 2.55
N VAL A 138 -6.33 -6.78 1.80
CA VAL A 138 -7.17 -7.87 2.34
C VAL A 138 -6.42 -8.65 3.43
N PHE A 139 -5.16 -9.03 3.18
CA PHE A 139 -4.32 -9.70 4.18
C PHE A 139 -4.08 -8.82 5.41
N ILE A 140 -3.82 -7.52 5.22
CA ILE A 140 -3.61 -6.59 6.33
C ILE A 140 -4.88 -6.46 7.19
N ILE A 141 -6.05 -6.26 6.58
CA ILE A 141 -7.32 -6.20 7.32
C ILE A 141 -7.56 -7.52 8.06
N TYR A 142 -7.38 -8.67 7.40
CA TYR A 142 -7.52 -9.99 8.02
C TYR A 142 -6.61 -10.16 9.24
N LEU A 143 -5.34 -9.77 9.13
CA LEU A 143 -4.36 -9.83 10.22
C LEU A 143 -4.70 -8.88 11.38
N LEU A 144 -5.44 -7.80 11.12
CA LEU A 144 -5.85 -6.81 12.13
C LEU A 144 -7.21 -7.10 12.77
N ILE A 145 -8.01 -8.04 12.26
CA ILE A 145 -9.30 -8.45 12.84
C ILE A 145 -9.20 -8.69 14.36
N PRO A 146 -8.20 -9.42 14.91
CA PRO A 146 -8.16 -9.71 16.35
C PRO A 146 -7.94 -8.49 17.24
N ARG A 147 -7.49 -7.38 16.64
CA ARG A 147 -7.18 -6.12 17.31
C ARG A 147 -8.28 -5.08 17.16
N ARG A 148 -8.94 -4.99 16.01
CA ARG A 148 -9.92 -3.93 15.71
C ARG A 148 -11.30 -4.41 15.25
N GLY A 149 -11.51 -5.72 15.17
CA GLY A 149 -12.70 -6.31 14.55
C GLY A 149 -12.69 -6.23 13.03
N ILE A 150 -13.73 -6.79 12.40
CA ILE A 150 -13.91 -6.77 10.94
C ILE A 150 -14.75 -5.57 10.48
N PHE A 151 -15.75 -5.15 11.27
CA PHE A 151 -16.66 -4.05 10.95
C PHE A 151 -17.29 -3.51 12.24
N LEU A 152 -17.22 -2.20 12.47
CA LEU A 152 -17.72 -1.52 13.68
C LEU A 152 -17.20 -2.11 15.01
N GLY A 153 -15.98 -2.66 15.01
CA GLY A 153 -15.42 -3.36 16.16
C GLY A 153 -16.02 -4.74 16.43
N LEU A 154 -16.93 -5.22 15.57
CA LEU A 154 -17.48 -6.57 15.64
C LEU A 154 -16.38 -7.58 15.39
N ASN A 155 -16.32 -8.57 16.27
CA ASN A 155 -15.32 -9.62 16.19
C ASN A 155 -15.77 -10.68 15.20
N MET A 156 -14.85 -11.12 14.34
CA MET A 156 -15.02 -12.30 13.51
C MET A 156 -14.09 -13.39 14.06
N PRO A 157 -14.60 -14.55 14.51
CA PRO A 157 -13.76 -15.59 15.04
C PRO A 157 -12.85 -16.15 13.93
N LEU A 158 -11.54 -16.21 14.18
CA LEU A 158 -10.57 -16.79 13.26
C LEU A 158 -9.96 -18.05 13.84
N LYS A 159 -9.86 -19.11 13.04
CA LYS A 159 -9.18 -20.35 13.41
C LYS A 159 -7.67 -20.15 13.45
N ARG A 160 -7.04 -20.70 14.49
CA ARG A 160 -5.64 -20.48 14.86
C ARG A 160 -4.68 -20.92 13.76
N LYS A 161 -4.83 -22.11 13.21
CA LYS A 161 -3.96 -22.70 12.18
C LYS A 161 -3.86 -21.80 10.95
N PHE A 162 -4.99 -21.43 10.36
CA PHE A 162 -5.00 -20.59 9.16
C PHE A 162 -4.52 -19.16 9.44
N TYR A 163 -4.96 -18.55 10.55
CA TYR A 163 -4.47 -17.23 10.96
C TYR A 163 -2.95 -17.22 11.16
N LEU A 164 -2.39 -18.21 11.86
CA LEU A 164 -0.95 -18.30 12.08
C LEU A 164 -0.19 -18.58 10.79
N TRP A 165 -0.77 -19.30 9.84
CA TRP A 165 -0.17 -19.50 8.52
C TRP A 165 -0.07 -18.18 7.75
N ILE A 166 -1.17 -17.43 7.62
CA ILE A 166 -1.16 -16.09 6.99
C ILE A 166 -0.18 -15.18 7.74
N ARG A 167 -0.26 -15.12 9.07
CA ARG A 167 0.65 -14.31 9.89
C ARG A 167 2.12 -14.68 9.70
N LYS A 168 2.44 -15.96 9.51
CA LYS A 168 3.83 -16.41 9.32
C LYS A 168 4.37 -16.07 7.93
N TYR A 169 3.54 -16.18 6.89
CA TYR A 169 3.99 -16.12 5.50
C TYR A 169 3.56 -14.86 4.73
N HIS A 170 2.77 -13.95 5.32
CA HIS A 170 2.31 -12.72 4.66
C HIS A 170 3.45 -11.92 4.03
N GLY A 171 4.63 -11.88 4.67
CA GLY A 171 5.79 -11.14 4.18
C GLY A 171 6.23 -11.51 2.76
N TYR A 172 6.01 -12.75 2.31
CA TYR A 172 6.34 -13.15 0.94
C TYR A 172 5.43 -12.51 -0.10
N TYR A 173 4.11 -12.61 0.11
CA TYR A 173 3.13 -12.02 -0.81
C TYR A 173 3.15 -10.50 -0.74
N ILE A 174 3.16 -9.93 0.47
CA ILE A 174 3.20 -8.48 0.65
C ILE A 174 4.51 -7.92 0.07
N GLY A 175 5.66 -8.55 0.35
CA GLY A 175 6.93 -8.17 -0.26
C GLY A 175 6.90 -8.23 -1.79
N TRP A 176 6.22 -9.22 -2.38
CA TRP A 176 5.98 -9.26 -3.82
C TRP A 176 5.12 -8.11 -4.32
N ALA A 177 3.94 -7.88 -3.72
CA ALA A 177 3.05 -6.81 -4.12
C ALA A 177 3.74 -5.43 -4.04
N LEU A 178 4.57 -5.22 -3.02
CA LEU A 178 5.32 -3.98 -2.85
C LEU A 178 6.37 -3.79 -3.95
N VAL A 179 7.27 -4.76 -4.14
CA VAL A 179 8.34 -4.64 -5.13
C VAL A 179 7.78 -4.62 -6.54
N TYR A 180 6.74 -5.40 -6.82
CA TYR A 180 6.05 -5.40 -8.10
C TYR A 180 5.43 -4.04 -8.42
N THR A 181 4.65 -3.47 -7.50
CA THR A 181 4.04 -2.14 -7.69
C THR A 181 5.12 -1.06 -7.81
N PHE A 182 6.19 -1.16 -7.02
CA PHE A 182 7.31 -0.23 -7.08
C PHE A 182 7.97 -0.18 -8.46
N TRP A 183 8.16 -1.33 -9.13
CA TRP A 183 8.74 -1.41 -10.48
C TRP A 183 7.68 -1.41 -11.60
N PHE A 184 6.41 -1.35 -11.28
CA PHE A 184 5.33 -1.29 -12.27
C PHE A 184 5.35 0.05 -13.01
N HIS A 185 5.45 1.13 -12.26
CA HIS A 185 5.41 2.49 -12.78
C HIS A 185 6.83 3.02 -13.06
N PRO A 186 7.04 3.83 -14.12
CA PRO A 186 8.23 4.65 -14.22
C PRO A 186 8.27 5.68 -13.07
N MET A 187 9.46 6.02 -12.59
CA MET A 187 9.67 6.96 -11.49
C MET A 187 9.53 8.44 -11.89
N GLU A 188 8.31 8.82 -12.27
CA GLU A 188 7.97 10.18 -12.70
C GLU A 188 7.33 11.01 -11.58
N GLY A 189 7.51 12.32 -11.65
CA GLY A 189 7.06 13.30 -10.65
C GLY A 189 5.66 13.85 -10.86
N ASP A 190 4.87 13.27 -11.76
CA ASP A 190 3.44 13.56 -11.86
C ASP A 190 2.76 13.25 -10.51
N TYR A 191 1.88 14.13 -10.03
CA TYR A 191 1.42 14.12 -8.63
C TYR A 191 0.80 12.78 -8.15
N GLY A 192 0.05 12.09 -9.01
CA GLY A 192 -0.52 10.76 -8.78
C GLY A 192 0.57 9.69 -8.62
N LEU A 193 1.60 9.69 -9.48
CA LEU A 193 2.74 8.78 -9.35
C LEU A 193 3.62 9.16 -8.15
N LEU A 194 3.89 10.45 -7.96
CA LEU A 194 4.72 10.98 -6.88
C LEU A 194 4.17 10.62 -5.50
N THR A 195 2.85 10.78 -5.30
CA THR A 195 2.17 10.34 -4.07
C THR A 195 2.21 8.82 -3.91
N GLY A 196 2.19 8.07 -5.02
CA GLY A 196 2.35 6.62 -5.05
C GLY A 196 3.73 6.20 -4.60
N PHE A 197 4.80 6.77 -5.18
CA PHE A 197 6.17 6.50 -4.76
C PHE A 197 6.43 6.88 -3.31
N PHE A 198 5.92 8.04 -2.87
CA PHE A 198 5.97 8.39 -1.45
C PHE A 198 5.34 7.30 -0.58
N TYR A 199 4.14 6.83 -0.95
CA TYR A 199 3.49 5.73 -0.24
C TYR A 199 4.30 4.42 -0.28
N MET A 200 4.88 4.07 -1.43
CA MET A 200 5.77 2.91 -1.56
C MET A 200 6.98 2.99 -0.64
N PHE A 201 7.57 4.18 -0.45
CA PHE A 201 8.68 4.37 0.49
C PHE A 201 8.24 4.13 1.93
N LEU A 202 7.05 4.60 2.33
CA LEU A 202 6.49 4.29 3.65
C LEU A 202 6.23 2.78 3.82
N LEU A 203 5.79 2.09 2.77
CA LEU A 203 5.60 0.63 2.80
C LEU A 203 6.93 -0.14 2.85
N PHE A 204 7.98 0.35 2.18
CA PHE A 204 9.31 -0.21 2.33
C PHE A 204 9.88 0.01 3.73
N ILE A 205 9.58 1.13 4.39
CA ILE A 205 9.88 1.30 5.83
C ILE A 205 9.15 0.21 6.63
N GLN A 206 7.86 -0.01 6.39
CA GLN A 206 7.11 -1.08 7.07
C GLN A 206 7.73 -2.48 6.86
N LEU A 207 8.20 -2.78 5.65
CA LEU A 207 8.90 -4.03 5.32
C LEU A 207 10.25 -4.12 6.04
N SER A 208 11.07 -3.07 5.97
CA SER A 208 12.43 -3.04 6.54
C SER A 208 12.43 -3.14 8.06
N PHE A 209 11.34 -2.75 8.73
CA PHE A 209 11.19 -2.80 10.19
C PHE A 209 10.50 -4.08 10.71
N ALA A 210 10.34 -5.11 9.88
CA ALA A 210 9.80 -6.41 10.30
C ALA A 210 10.52 -6.95 11.55
N GLY A 211 9.75 -7.52 12.49
CA GLY A 211 10.24 -8.01 13.78
C GLY A 211 10.35 -6.95 14.89
N THR A 212 10.35 -5.66 14.54
CA THR A 212 10.40 -4.55 15.52
C THR A 212 9.00 -4.13 16.01
N ARG A 213 8.94 -3.31 17.07
CA ARG A 213 7.67 -2.75 17.58
C ARG A 213 6.94 -1.85 16.57
N LEU A 214 7.66 -1.24 15.62
CA LEU A 214 7.05 -0.37 14.60
C LEU A 214 6.18 -1.15 13.62
N HIS A 215 6.60 -2.36 13.24
CA HIS A 215 5.87 -3.20 12.27
C HIS A 215 4.45 -3.54 12.72
N VAL A 216 4.16 -3.46 14.03
CA VAL A 216 2.86 -3.75 14.63
C VAL A 216 2.22 -2.53 15.31
N ALA A 217 2.82 -1.35 15.18
CA ALA A 217 2.35 -0.13 15.82
C ALA A 217 1.08 0.38 15.13
N ILE A 218 -0.05 0.37 15.84
CA ILE A 218 -1.36 0.70 15.25
C ILE A 218 -1.44 2.11 14.67
N GLY A 219 -0.77 3.07 15.30
CA GLY A 219 -0.68 4.44 14.79
C GLY A 219 0.02 4.49 13.44
N TRP A 220 1.15 3.79 13.30
CA TRP A 220 1.89 3.71 12.05
C TRP A 220 1.11 2.97 10.96
N LEU A 221 0.51 1.82 11.28
CA LEU A 221 -0.35 1.09 10.33
C LEU A 221 -1.52 1.94 9.86
N THR A 222 -2.13 2.73 10.75
CA THR A 222 -3.21 3.65 10.40
C THR A 222 -2.73 4.76 9.46
N VAL A 223 -1.53 5.29 9.65
CA VAL A 223 -0.93 6.25 8.70
C VAL A 223 -0.82 5.61 7.31
N LEU A 224 -0.30 4.38 7.21
CA LEU A 224 -0.19 3.68 5.93
C LEU A 224 -1.56 3.42 5.28
N GLU A 225 -2.59 3.09 6.07
CA GLU A 225 -3.96 2.88 5.58
C GLU A 225 -4.66 4.17 5.16
N LEU A 226 -4.29 5.32 5.72
CA LEU A 226 -4.87 6.62 5.33
C LEU A 226 -4.13 7.25 4.15
N VAL A 227 -2.81 7.05 4.03
CA VAL A 227 -2.01 7.59 2.90
C VAL A 227 -2.43 6.97 1.57
N VAL A 228 -2.83 5.69 1.53
CA VAL A 228 -3.44 5.11 0.31
C VAL A 228 -4.75 5.82 -0.08
N GLY A 229 -5.50 6.33 0.90
CA GLY A 229 -6.68 7.18 0.69
C GLY A 229 -6.38 8.58 0.16
N ILE A 230 -5.11 8.99 0.12
CA ILE A 230 -4.64 10.21 -0.54
C ILE A 230 -4.12 9.88 -1.95
N HIS A 231 -3.29 8.83 -2.05
CA HIS A 231 -2.72 8.41 -3.32
C HIS A 231 -3.78 7.90 -4.33
N GLY A 232 -4.73 7.07 -3.90
CA GLY A 232 -5.77 6.52 -4.77
C GLY A 232 -6.59 7.59 -5.50
N PRO A 233 -7.09 8.63 -4.81
CA PRO A 233 -7.71 9.78 -5.45
C PRO A 233 -6.76 10.55 -6.35
N ALA A 234 -5.51 10.77 -5.93
CA ALA A 234 -4.53 11.51 -6.73
C ALA A 234 -4.28 10.83 -8.09
N ILE A 235 -4.06 9.51 -8.12
CA ILE A 235 -3.87 8.80 -9.39
C ILE A 235 -5.15 8.74 -10.23
N ALA A 236 -6.33 8.68 -9.60
CA ALA A 236 -7.60 8.73 -10.32
C ALA A 236 -7.86 10.09 -10.99
N ILE A 237 -7.56 11.20 -10.31
CA ILE A 237 -7.64 12.54 -10.88
C ILE A 237 -6.60 12.68 -12.00
N GLN A 238 -5.37 12.22 -11.78
CA GLN A 238 -4.32 12.27 -12.79
C GLN A 238 -4.69 11.53 -14.07
N LYS A 239 -5.19 10.30 -13.92
CA LYS A 239 -5.69 9.51 -15.05
C LYS A 239 -6.81 10.26 -15.77
N PHE A 240 -7.77 10.81 -15.03
CA PHE A 240 -8.87 11.60 -15.60
C PHE A 240 -8.41 12.84 -16.37
N LEU A 241 -7.34 13.52 -15.92
CA LEU A 241 -6.78 14.69 -16.62
C LEU A 241 -5.89 14.32 -17.80
N ALA A 242 -5.28 13.13 -17.79
CA ALA A 242 -4.36 12.66 -18.84
C ALA A 242 -5.07 11.98 -20.02
N GLU A 243 -6.22 11.35 -19.78
CA GLU A 243 -6.94 10.55 -20.79
C GLU A 243 -8.02 11.38 -21.54
N GLN A 244 -8.15 11.14 -22.85
CA GLN A 244 -9.12 11.84 -23.69
C GLN A 244 -10.55 11.38 -23.39
N PRO A 245 -11.59 12.21 -23.64
CA PRO A 245 -12.95 11.93 -23.20
C PRO A 245 -13.58 10.74 -23.96
N ALA A 246 -13.45 9.54 -23.40
CA ALA A 246 -14.34 8.42 -23.70
C ALA A 246 -15.47 8.34 -22.67
N SER A 247 -16.69 8.07 -23.12
CA SER A 247 -17.87 7.90 -22.27
C SER A 247 -17.80 6.59 -21.48
N ALA A 248 -17.14 6.60 -20.32
CA ALA A 248 -17.10 5.47 -19.40
C ALA A 248 -17.89 5.76 -18.12
N ILE A 249 -18.66 4.77 -17.65
CA ILE A 249 -19.35 4.80 -16.34
C ILE A 249 -18.34 4.97 -15.19
N PHE A 250 -17.12 4.47 -15.37
CA PHE A 250 -15.98 4.61 -14.46
C PHE A 250 -15.06 5.79 -14.81
N ARG A 251 -15.63 6.90 -15.30
CA ARG A 251 -14.92 8.18 -15.43
C ARG A 251 -14.94 8.93 -14.10
N ASP A 252 -13.83 9.61 -13.80
CA ASP A 252 -13.70 10.47 -12.63
C ASP A 252 -13.94 9.71 -11.31
N ILE A 253 -13.17 8.65 -11.07
CA ILE A 253 -13.37 7.69 -9.97
C ILE A 253 -12.67 8.09 -8.67
N TRP A 254 -12.18 9.32 -8.54
CA TRP A 254 -11.51 9.74 -7.30
C TRP A 254 -12.42 9.64 -6.05
N PRO A 255 -13.76 9.84 -6.11
CA PRO A 255 -14.61 9.68 -4.92
C PRO A 255 -14.68 8.23 -4.46
N MET A 256 -14.69 7.27 -5.39
CA MET A 256 -14.63 5.84 -5.08
C MET A 256 -13.37 5.53 -4.27
N PHE A 257 -12.22 6.07 -4.69
CA PHE A 257 -10.96 5.89 -3.95
C PHE A 257 -10.96 6.61 -2.60
N PHE A 258 -11.35 7.88 -2.57
CA PHE A 258 -11.27 8.72 -1.39
C PHE A 258 -12.22 8.23 -0.29
N PHE A 259 -13.51 8.16 -0.61
CA PHE A 259 -14.53 7.71 0.34
C PHE A 259 -14.39 6.23 0.63
N GLY A 260 -13.97 5.42 -0.35
CA GLY A 260 -13.79 4.00 -0.16
C GLY A 260 -12.69 3.66 0.86
N PHE A 261 -11.50 4.26 0.73
CA PHE A 261 -10.44 4.06 1.73
C PHE A 261 -10.76 4.70 3.07
N LEU A 262 -11.37 5.89 3.07
CA LEU A 262 -11.80 6.54 4.30
C LEU A 262 -12.85 5.69 5.03
N ALA A 263 -13.78 5.07 4.31
CA ALA A 263 -14.75 4.13 4.87
C ALA A 263 -14.06 2.92 5.51
N VAL A 264 -13.00 2.36 4.93
CA VAL A 264 -12.26 1.27 5.60
C VAL A 264 -11.71 1.73 6.96
N PHE A 265 -11.18 2.95 7.07
CA PHE A 265 -10.76 3.49 8.37
C PHE A 265 -11.94 3.76 9.31
N VAL A 266 -13.00 4.41 8.83
CA VAL A 266 -14.17 4.81 9.62
C VAL A 266 -14.93 3.58 10.14
N PHE A 267 -15.12 2.55 9.33
CA PHE A 267 -15.86 1.36 9.73
C PHE A 267 -14.99 0.31 10.40
N THR A 268 -13.66 0.31 10.23
CA THR A 268 -12.78 -0.71 10.81
C THR A 268 -11.57 -0.14 11.54
N GLY A 269 -10.78 0.72 10.89
CA GLY A 269 -9.50 1.25 11.38
C GLY A 269 -9.59 1.92 12.75
N GLN A 270 -10.55 2.82 12.95
CA GLN A 270 -10.70 3.58 14.20
C GLN A 270 -10.95 2.69 15.44
N TYR A 271 -11.44 1.46 15.26
CA TYR A 271 -11.69 0.50 16.35
C TYR A 271 -10.41 -0.15 16.90
N GLY A 272 -9.25 0.10 16.26
CA GLY A 272 -7.94 -0.26 16.79
C GLY A 272 -7.42 0.66 17.90
N PHE A 273 -8.12 1.76 18.17
CA PHE A 273 -7.77 2.78 19.16
C PHE A 273 -8.76 2.84 20.33
N LYS A 274 -8.30 3.31 21.50
CA LYS A 274 -9.14 3.60 22.68
C LYS A 274 -9.89 4.92 22.54
N LEU A 275 -10.83 5.00 21.62
CA LEU A 275 -11.64 6.21 21.39
C LEU A 275 -12.94 6.16 22.18
N SER A 276 -13.35 7.32 22.72
CA SER A 276 -14.67 7.51 23.32
C SER A 276 -15.78 7.33 22.28
N ARG A 277 -17.00 6.96 22.70
CA ARG A 277 -18.15 6.83 21.79
C ARG A 277 -18.42 8.13 21.02
N SER A 278 -18.28 9.28 21.68
CA SER A 278 -18.46 10.60 21.06
C SER A 278 -17.41 10.89 19.99
N THR A 279 -16.15 10.55 20.23
CA THR A 279 -15.08 10.69 19.21
C THR A 279 -15.36 9.82 18.00
N ARG A 280 -15.82 8.57 18.20
CA ARG A 280 -16.22 7.69 17.08
C ARG A 280 -17.38 8.28 16.30
N ALA A 281 -18.41 8.76 17.00
CA ALA A 281 -19.57 9.39 16.38
C ALA A 281 -19.18 10.64 15.57
N LEU A 282 -18.23 11.45 16.06
CA LEU A 282 -17.72 12.61 15.33
C LEU A 282 -16.98 12.20 14.05
N ILE A 283 -16.17 11.13 14.10
CA ILE A 283 -15.52 10.57 12.89
C ILE A 283 -16.56 10.12 11.87
N PHE A 284 -17.61 9.39 12.31
CA PHE A 284 -18.72 8.99 11.44
C PHE A 284 -19.48 10.19 10.86
N ALA A 285 -19.82 11.17 11.70
CA ALA A 285 -20.54 12.36 11.28
C ALA A 285 -19.73 13.19 10.27
N GLY A 286 -18.42 13.35 10.49
CA GLY A 286 -17.53 14.04 9.55
C GLY A 286 -17.46 13.34 8.20
N TYR A 287 -17.32 12.00 8.22
CA TYR A 287 -17.37 11.19 7.00
C TYR A 287 -18.70 11.32 6.26
N ALA A 288 -19.82 11.18 6.98
CA ALA A 288 -21.16 11.26 6.39
C ALA A 288 -21.45 12.66 5.83
N ALA A 289 -21.11 13.72 6.56
CA ALA A 289 -21.27 15.11 6.11
C ALA A 289 -20.45 15.38 4.84
N LEU A 290 -19.20 14.90 4.80
CA LEU A 290 -18.35 15.04 3.61
C LEU A 290 -18.90 14.27 2.41
N ALA A 291 -19.42 13.06 2.63
CA ALA A 291 -20.09 12.29 1.58
C ALA A 291 -21.35 13.00 1.08
N VAL A 292 -22.22 13.48 1.97
CA VAL A 292 -23.42 14.25 1.59
C VAL A 292 -23.04 15.49 0.78
N LEU A 293 -22.01 16.23 1.21
CA LEU A 293 -21.55 17.42 0.52
C LEU A 293 -21.06 17.11 -0.90
N VAL A 294 -20.17 16.13 -1.06
CA VAL A 294 -19.63 15.78 -2.40
C VAL A 294 -20.71 15.21 -3.30
N TYR A 295 -21.58 14.33 -2.79
CA TYR A 295 -22.63 13.70 -3.58
C TYR A 295 -23.85 14.58 -3.84
N ALA A 296 -24.01 15.71 -3.12
CA ALA A 296 -24.97 16.74 -3.49
C ALA A 296 -24.62 17.38 -4.85
N PHE A 297 -23.33 17.52 -5.18
CA PHE A 297 -22.88 18.02 -6.49
C PHE A 297 -22.70 16.90 -7.52
N ARG A 298 -22.28 15.72 -7.08
CA ARG A 298 -22.02 14.57 -7.97
C ARG A 298 -23.28 13.79 -8.38
N GLY A 299 -24.36 13.91 -7.62
CA GLY A 299 -25.60 13.16 -7.78
C GLY A 299 -25.67 11.92 -6.89
N TYR A 300 -26.77 11.76 -6.16
CA TYR A 300 -26.97 10.64 -5.24
C TYR A 300 -27.12 9.28 -5.94
N ASN A 301 -27.42 9.26 -7.24
CA ASN A 301 -27.39 8.06 -8.06
C ASN A 301 -26.00 7.43 -8.15
N ARG A 302 -24.92 8.13 -7.77
CA ARG A 302 -23.55 7.61 -7.72
C ARG A 302 -23.08 7.18 -6.33
N LEU A 303 -23.94 7.18 -5.30
CA LEU A 303 -23.55 6.80 -3.93
C LEU A 303 -22.96 5.38 -3.82
N PHE A 304 -23.29 4.49 -4.76
CA PHE A 304 -22.74 3.13 -4.81
C PHE A 304 -21.20 3.12 -4.95
N GLU A 305 -20.59 4.18 -5.49
CA GLU A 305 -19.13 4.34 -5.62
C GLU A 305 -18.40 4.20 -4.27
N ILE A 306 -19.02 4.68 -3.20
CA ILE A 306 -18.46 4.63 -1.84
C ILE A 306 -18.25 3.18 -1.37
N LEU A 307 -19.02 2.23 -1.91
CA LEU A 307 -19.04 0.85 -1.43
C LEU A 307 -17.98 -0.05 -2.10
N PHE A 308 -17.43 0.30 -3.27
CA PHE A 308 -16.55 -0.61 -4.01
C PHE A 308 -15.33 -1.07 -3.20
N ILE A 309 -14.59 -0.13 -2.62
CA ILE A 309 -13.38 -0.45 -1.86
C ILE A 309 -13.71 -1.15 -0.53
N PRO A 310 -14.66 -0.67 0.31
CA PRO A 310 -15.05 -1.39 1.51
C PRO A 310 -15.53 -2.81 1.23
N VAL A 311 -16.34 -3.02 0.19
CA VAL A 311 -16.81 -4.35 -0.20
C VAL A 311 -15.64 -5.23 -0.64
N ALA A 312 -14.73 -4.72 -1.48
CA ALA A 312 -13.55 -5.47 -1.92
C ALA A 312 -12.63 -5.85 -0.75
N LEU A 313 -12.34 -4.89 0.15
CA LEU A 313 -11.33 -5.07 1.19
C LEU A 313 -11.88 -5.72 2.46
N ILE A 314 -12.98 -5.21 3.01
CA ILE A 314 -13.62 -5.78 4.21
C ILE A 314 -14.31 -7.09 3.83
N GLY A 315 -15.06 -7.10 2.72
CA GLY A 315 -15.70 -8.31 2.21
C GLY A 315 -14.68 -9.37 1.81
N GLY A 316 -13.57 -9.00 1.16
CA GLY A 316 -12.47 -9.91 0.86
C GLY A 316 -11.82 -10.50 2.11
N ALA A 317 -11.58 -9.70 3.15
CA ALA A 317 -11.05 -10.17 4.43
C ALA A 317 -12.05 -11.08 5.17
N ALA A 318 -13.34 -10.77 5.12
CA ALA A 318 -14.39 -11.61 5.67
C ALA A 318 -14.49 -12.95 4.92
N LEU A 319 -14.45 -12.94 3.59
CA LEU A 319 -14.42 -14.14 2.76
C LEU A 319 -13.20 -15.01 3.10
N LEU A 320 -12.02 -14.40 3.20
CA LEU A 320 -10.79 -15.10 3.60
C LEU A 320 -10.92 -15.74 5.00
N ALA A 321 -11.56 -15.05 5.94
CA ALA A 321 -11.84 -15.60 7.27
C ALA A 321 -12.83 -16.77 7.24
N VAL A 322 -13.90 -16.69 6.44
CA VAL A 322 -14.85 -17.81 6.27
C VAL A 322 -14.14 -19.03 5.66
N LEU A 323 -13.44 -18.86 4.54
CA LEU A 323 -12.72 -19.93 3.86
C LEU A 323 -11.64 -20.54 4.77
N GLY A 324 -10.86 -19.70 5.44
CA GLY A 324 -9.84 -20.12 6.40
C GLY A 324 -10.40 -20.94 7.55
N ASN A 325 -11.58 -20.57 8.05
CA ASN A 325 -12.27 -21.31 9.10
C ASN A 325 -12.79 -22.67 8.62
N LEU A 326 -13.35 -22.74 7.41
CA LEU A 326 -13.80 -23.99 6.79
C LEU A 326 -12.63 -24.96 6.59
N LEU A 327 -11.50 -24.47 6.07
CA LEU A 327 -10.28 -25.26 5.83
C LEU A 327 -9.60 -25.74 7.13
N SER A 328 -9.89 -25.09 8.27
CA SER A 328 -9.26 -25.42 9.56
C SER A 328 -10.07 -26.39 10.42
N GLY A 329 -11.29 -26.77 10.02
CA GLY A 329 -12.11 -27.75 10.73
C GLY A 329 -12.31 -27.46 12.22
N LYS A 330 -12.02 -28.45 13.08
CA LYS A 330 -12.20 -28.38 14.55
C LYS A 330 -11.11 -27.60 15.30
N ASP A 331 -10.21 -26.90 14.60
CA ASP A 331 -9.12 -26.12 15.21
C ASP A 331 -9.61 -25.06 16.21
N GLU A 332 -8.74 -24.63 17.12
CA GLU A 332 -9.09 -23.61 18.12
C GLU A 332 -9.23 -22.23 17.49
N LYS A 333 -9.99 -21.34 18.14
CA LYS A 333 -10.08 -19.93 17.74
C LYS A 333 -8.94 -19.14 18.38
N ILE A 334 -8.39 -18.16 17.66
CA ILE A 334 -7.43 -17.24 18.27
C ILE A 334 -8.13 -16.36 19.33
N PRO A 335 -7.48 -16.08 20.47
CA PRO A 335 -8.03 -15.17 21.45
C PRO A 335 -8.04 -13.73 20.90
N LEU A 336 -9.09 -12.99 21.23
CA LEU A 336 -9.20 -11.58 20.89
C LEU A 336 -8.18 -10.76 21.70
N ARG A 337 -7.48 -9.83 21.04
CA ARG A 337 -6.65 -8.83 21.70
C ARG A 337 -7.44 -7.53 21.76
N ARG A 338 -8.38 -7.44 22.71
CA ARG A 338 -9.09 -6.18 22.95
C ARG A 338 -8.09 -5.16 23.51
N VAL A 339 -8.17 -3.94 22.98
CA VAL A 339 -7.35 -2.80 23.36
C VAL A 339 -7.89 -2.17 24.63
#